data_AF-A0A7S0RYT8-F1
#
_entry.id   AF-A0A7S0RYT8-F1
#
_cell.length_a   1.000
_cell.length_b   1.000
_cell.length_c   1.000
_cell.angle_alpha   90.00
_cell.angle_beta   90.00
_cell.angle_gamma   90.00
#
_symmetry.space_group_name_H-M   'P 1'
#
loop_
_entity.id
_entity.type
_entity.pdbx_description
1 polymer ?
#
loop_
_entity_poly.entity_id
_entity_poly.type
_entity_poly.pdbx_seq_one_letter_code
_entity_poly.pdbx_strand_id
1 'polypeptide(L)'
;MKPQRQRGLLLVALLCAMCAAALAARSSGVEKKISPESLQQDAAAQRAAKYKGIKAAFVADDEDGPEKPGEITHEMEREWLELGERVDKHRRRRGGEQPEPDPDSHKFCHTTLYRKRTLKVVKEAPFIGLFKDLRNISRFEGSALTAAKGAYWAVFDSLRTIARIDEHFQFRGDGNALVPEDVGESESQFEGLQYMAATDSFVAVRESVDHATHGIVPLLEEIKVAKDGKSWKLGEVCPAHFFGLEDANKGWEAIYYYEAGGERYLLGQCESNYCKTIVGDDPPGLDRGHGRLILTRYAKGKPGDVDACAWEVIKEIKLPREAAFLDYSGLSFPAPFSRRAAITSQEDAAVWVGEFDWDAMEFVPGGRVYHFPRDEDCDKVYCNIEGVTWLDNTRLMFASDRSKAIQDHKCMANDQSVHIFALP
;
A
#
# COMPACT_ATOMS: atom_id res chain seq x y z
N MET A 1 -21.38 -34.98 57.01
CA MET A 1 -22.70 -34.31 57.14
C MET A 1 -22.50 -32.80 56.95
N LYS A 2 -23.45 -32.14 56.26
CA LYS A 2 -23.55 -30.70 55.88
C LYS A 2 -22.80 -30.25 54.59
N PRO A 3 -23.37 -29.28 53.83
CA PRO A 3 -23.78 -29.52 52.44
C PRO A 3 -23.18 -28.55 51.40
N GLN A 4 -23.00 -29.05 50.17
CA GLN A 4 -22.41 -28.30 49.04
C GLN A 4 -23.35 -28.27 47.81
N ARG A 5 -24.65 -28.01 48.02
CA ARG A 5 -25.66 -27.98 46.93
C ARG A 5 -26.49 -26.70 46.78
N GLN A 6 -26.21 -25.63 47.52
CA GLN A 6 -27.01 -24.39 47.42
C GLN A 6 -26.45 -23.29 46.50
N ARG A 7 -25.22 -23.39 46.00
CA ARG A 7 -24.64 -22.36 45.12
C ARG A 7 -25.05 -22.47 43.64
N GLY A 8 -25.45 -23.65 43.18
CA GLY A 8 -25.88 -23.86 41.79
C GLY A 8 -27.26 -23.29 41.47
N LEU A 9 -28.20 -23.32 42.43
CA LEU A 9 -29.57 -22.83 42.20
C LEU A 9 -29.67 -21.30 42.12
N LEU A 10 -28.80 -20.59 42.84
CA LEU A 10 -28.81 -19.12 42.87
C LEU A 10 -28.32 -18.52 41.54
N LEU A 11 -27.36 -19.19 40.88
CA LEU A 11 -26.80 -18.72 39.61
C LEU A 11 -27.78 -18.89 38.45
N VAL A 12 -28.55 -19.99 38.44
CA VAL A 12 -29.59 -20.25 37.43
C VAL A 12 -30.77 -19.29 37.59
N ALA A 13 -31.17 -18.97 38.83
CA ALA A 13 -32.22 -17.99 39.09
C ALA A 13 -31.84 -16.56 38.65
N LEU A 14 -30.57 -16.17 38.83
CA LEU A 14 -30.06 -14.86 38.37
C LEU A 14 -30.01 -14.75 36.84
N LEU A 15 -29.63 -15.82 36.14
CA LEU A 15 -29.62 -15.86 34.67
C LEU A 15 -31.04 -15.80 34.09
N CYS A 16 -32.01 -16.50 34.69
CA CYS A 16 -33.42 -16.42 34.27
C CYS A 16 -34.02 -15.03 34.52
N ALA A 17 -33.67 -14.36 35.63
CA ALA A 17 -34.13 -13.01 35.93
C ALA A 17 -33.57 -11.96 34.95
N MET A 18 -32.29 -12.11 34.53
CA MET A 18 -31.69 -11.22 33.53
C MET A 18 -32.30 -11.41 32.13
N CYS A 19 -32.61 -12.64 31.73
CA CYS A 19 -33.33 -12.90 30.47
C CYS A 19 -34.76 -12.33 30.49
N ALA A 20 -35.48 -12.44 31.62
CA ALA A 20 -36.82 -11.87 31.73
C ALA A 20 -36.82 -10.33 31.70
N ALA A 21 -35.81 -9.69 32.31
CA ALA A 21 -35.65 -8.23 32.25
C ALA A 21 -35.30 -7.73 30.84
N ALA A 22 -34.48 -8.47 30.09
CA ALA A 22 -34.14 -8.15 28.70
C ALA A 22 -35.33 -8.31 27.74
N LEU A 23 -36.22 -9.27 28.00
CA LEU A 23 -37.46 -9.44 27.23
C LEU A 23 -38.53 -8.38 27.58
N ALA A 24 -38.63 -7.96 28.85
CA ALA A 24 -39.56 -6.90 29.26
C ALA A 24 -39.13 -5.50 28.76
N ALA A 25 -37.83 -5.24 28.63
CA ALA A 25 -37.31 -3.99 28.07
C ALA A 25 -37.58 -3.84 26.55
N ARG A 26 -37.91 -4.93 25.85
CA ARG A 26 -38.30 -4.90 24.42
C ARG A 26 -39.79 -4.65 24.18
N SER A 27 -40.65 -4.69 25.20
CA SER A 27 -42.11 -4.58 25.03
C SER A 27 -42.72 -3.23 25.43
N SER A 28 -41.92 -2.25 25.85
CA SER A 28 -42.44 -0.93 26.22
C SER A 28 -41.47 0.19 25.84
N GLY A 29 -41.50 0.62 24.59
CA GLY A 29 -40.71 1.76 24.12
C GLY A 29 -41.10 2.17 22.71
N VAL A 30 -41.88 3.24 22.61
CA VAL A 30 -42.30 3.88 21.38
C VAL A 30 -41.07 4.28 20.55
N GLU A 31 -40.79 3.53 19.47
CA GLU A 31 -39.84 3.94 18.45
C GLU A 31 -40.42 5.13 17.67
N LYS A 32 -39.90 6.34 17.93
CA LYS A 32 -39.95 7.39 16.93
C LYS A 32 -39.01 6.95 15.80
N LYS A 33 -39.58 6.50 14.67
CA LYS A 33 -38.86 6.35 13.41
C LYS A 33 -38.28 7.72 13.00
N ILE A 34 -37.01 7.93 13.31
CA ILE A 34 -36.19 8.96 12.70
C ILE A 34 -35.73 8.38 11.36
N SER A 35 -36.14 9.00 10.25
CA SER A 35 -35.75 8.51 8.93
C SER A 35 -34.26 8.80 8.68
N PRO A 36 -33.54 7.97 7.91
CA PRO A 36 -32.18 8.26 7.47
C PRO A 36 -32.03 9.63 6.80
N GLU A 37 -33.08 10.11 6.13
CA GLU A 37 -33.14 11.45 5.53
C GLU A 37 -33.12 12.58 6.58
N SER A 38 -33.77 12.41 7.73
CA SER A 38 -33.72 13.43 8.79
C SER A 38 -32.35 13.52 9.48
N LEU A 39 -31.60 12.41 9.57
CA LEU A 39 -30.23 12.41 10.09
C LEU A 39 -29.24 13.05 9.10
N GLN A 40 -29.45 12.88 7.79
CA GLN A 40 -28.66 13.55 6.76
C GLN A 40 -28.96 15.06 6.66
N GLN A 41 -30.22 15.47 6.84
CA GLN A 41 -30.61 16.88 6.84
C GLN A 41 -30.06 17.63 8.07
N ASP A 42 -30.06 17.01 9.25
CA ASP A 42 -29.48 17.62 10.46
C ASP A 42 -27.95 17.74 10.37
N ALA A 43 -27.25 16.76 9.78
CA ALA A 43 -25.81 16.84 9.55
C ALA A 43 -25.44 17.90 8.50
N ALA A 44 -26.25 18.06 7.44
CA ALA A 44 -26.06 19.10 6.43
C ALA A 44 -26.34 20.51 7.00
N ALA A 45 -27.38 20.66 7.84
CA ALA A 45 -27.70 21.91 8.50
C ALA A 45 -26.63 22.31 9.54
N GLN A 46 -26.09 21.36 10.30
CA GLN A 46 -24.98 21.60 11.23
C GLN A 46 -23.68 21.97 10.50
N ARG A 47 -23.40 21.36 9.34
CA ARG A 47 -22.26 21.75 8.47
C ARG A 47 -22.46 23.15 7.88
N ALA A 48 -23.66 23.48 7.40
CA ALA A 48 -23.97 24.82 6.87
C ALA A 48 -23.86 25.92 7.94
N ALA A 49 -24.30 25.66 9.17
CA ALA A 49 -24.16 26.59 10.29
C ALA A 49 -22.69 26.82 10.69
N LYS A 50 -21.86 25.76 10.67
CA LYS A 50 -20.42 25.83 10.92
C LYS A 50 -19.67 26.62 9.84
N TYR A 51 -20.07 26.48 8.57
CA TYR A 51 -19.50 27.25 7.45
C TYR A 51 -19.95 28.72 7.42
N LYS A 52 -21.17 29.03 7.89
CA LYS A 52 -21.66 30.42 7.98
C LYS A 52 -20.89 31.23 9.04
N GLY A 53 -20.46 30.58 10.13
CA GLY A 53 -19.61 31.20 11.16
C GLY A 53 -18.19 31.51 10.69
N ILE A 54 -17.63 30.71 9.77
CA ILE A 54 -16.28 30.92 9.22
C ILE A 54 -16.28 32.02 8.15
N LYS A 55 -17.35 32.13 7.34
CA LYS A 55 -17.51 33.23 6.37
C LYS A 55 -17.73 34.60 7.03
N ALA A 56 -18.34 34.65 8.21
CA ALA A 56 -18.53 35.89 8.96
C ALA A 56 -17.25 36.40 9.64
N ALA A 57 -16.20 35.56 9.76
CA ALA A 57 -14.92 35.94 10.34
C ALA A 57 -13.90 36.48 9.32
N PHE A 58 -14.26 36.52 8.03
CA PHE A 58 -13.38 36.97 6.93
C PHE A 58 -13.97 38.10 6.08
N VAL A 59 -15.09 38.71 6.52
CA VAL A 59 -15.68 39.89 5.86
C VAL A 59 -15.96 40.94 6.92
N ALA A 60 -14.89 41.60 7.32
CA ALA A 60 -14.91 42.92 7.97
C ALA A 60 -13.56 43.55 7.66
N ASP A 61 -13.44 44.07 6.43
CA ASP A 61 -12.83 45.37 6.10
C ASP A 61 -12.63 45.45 4.58
N ASP A 62 -12.76 46.68 4.07
CA ASP A 62 -12.52 47.17 2.71
C ASP A 62 -13.64 47.05 1.66
N GLU A 63 -14.44 48.14 1.61
CA GLU A 63 -15.05 48.64 0.39
C GLU A 63 -13.97 49.32 -0.47
N ASP A 64 -13.50 48.64 -1.52
CA ASP A 64 -13.04 49.29 -2.76
C ASP A 64 -12.93 48.23 -3.89
N GLY A 65 -13.17 48.66 -5.13
CA GLY A 65 -13.48 47.82 -6.30
C GLY A 65 -12.39 46.85 -6.80
N PRO A 66 -12.66 46.09 -7.89
CA PRO A 66 -11.83 44.95 -8.27
C PRO A 66 -10.54 45.41 -8.98
N GLU A 67 -9.43 45.40 -8.26
CA GLU A 67 -8.10 45.39 -8.88
C GLU A 67 -7.76 43.99 -9.41
N LYS A 68 -7.08 43.98 -10.56
CA LYS A 68 -6.62 42.77 -11.25
C LYS A 68 -5.69 41.96 -10.33
N PRO A 69 -5.67 40.61 -10.43
CA PRO A 69 -4.74 39.81 -9.66
C PRO A 69 -3.30 40.21 -10.03
N GLY A 70 -2.61 40.83 -9.07
CA GLY A 70 -1.21 41.21 -9.22
C GLY A 70 -0.32 39.97 -9.32
N GLU A 71 0.72 40.08 -10.15
CA GLU A 71 1.78 39.07 -10.22
C GLU A 71 2.39 38.86 -8.83
N ILE A 72 2.54 37.59 -8.45
CA ILE A 72 3.24 37.20 -7.22
C ILE A 72 4.68 37.68 -7.37
N THR A 73 5.06 38.66 -6.55
CA THR A 73 6.43 39.15 -6.57
C THR A 73 7.34 38.16 -5.86
N HIS A 74 8.61 38.11 -6.25
CA HIS A 74 9.65 37.33 -5.54
C HIS A 74 9.77 37.68 -4.04
N GLU A 75 9.26 38.83 -3.62
CA GLU A 75 9.22 39.25 -2.23
C GLU A 75 8.08 38.55 -1.47
N MET A 76 6.92 38.39 -2.10
CA MET A 76 5.81 37.59 -1.56
C MET A 76 6.20 36.12 -1.43
N GLU A 77 6.85 35.51 -2.44
CA GLU A 77 7.35 34.12 -2.32
C GLU A 77 8.31 33.95 -1.14
N ARG A 78 9.17 34.96 -0.91
CA ARG A 78 10.13 34.94 0.20
C ARG A 78 9.43 35.07 1.55
N GLU A 79 8.43 35.95 1.66
CA GLU A 79 7.59 36.04 2.86
C GLU A 79 6.82 34.75 3.14
N TRP A 80 6.31 34.08 2.10
CA TRP A 80 5.62 32.78 2.24
C TRP A 80 6.57 31.67 2.70
N LEU A 81 7.80 31.63 2.18
CA LEU A 81 8.86 30.72 2.63
C LEU A 81 9.24 31.00 4.10
N GLU A 82 9.44 32.28 4.46
CA GLU A 82 9.76 32.67 5.83
C GLU A 82 8.60 32.41 6.82
N LEU A 83 7.35 32.55 6.37
CA LEU A 83 6.17 32.19 7.16
C LEU A 83 6.10 30.67 7.35
N GLY A 84 6.37 29.90 6.30
CA GLY A 84 6.47 28.44 6.35
C GLY A 84 7.50 28.00 7.39
N GLU A 85 8.72 28.56 7.33
CA GLU A 85 9.77 28.29 8.31
C GLU A 85 9.36 28.70 9.74
N ARG A 86 8.71 29.86 9.92
CA ARG A 86 8.25 30.34 11.23
C ARG A 86 7.17 29.45 11.82
N VAL A 87 6.18 29.02 11.02
CA VAL A 87 5.11 28.12 11.45
C VAL A 87 5.70 26.76 11.83
N ASP A 88 6.67 26.26 11.06
CA ASP A 88 7.33 24.99 11.33
C ASP A 88 8.20 25.06 12.60
N LYS A 89 8.92 26.16 12.81
CA LYS A 89 9.68 26.44 14.04
C LYS A 89 8.77 26.60 15.27
N HIS A 90 7.58 27.16 15.09
CA HIS A 90 6.62 27.33 16.18
C HIS A 90 5.92 26.01 16.54
N ARG A 91 5.68 25.14 15.55
CA ARG A 91 5.16 23.78 15.74
C ARG A 91 6.18 22.87 16.44
N ARG A 92 7.47 22.94 16.07
CA ARG A 92 8.60 22.27 16.76
C ARG A 92 8.75 22.66 18.24
N ARG A 93 8.24 23.83 18.64
CA ARG A 93 8.24 24.30 20.05
C ARG A 93 7.06 23.80 20.88
N ARG A 94 5.97 23.31 20.27
CA ARG A 94 4.74 22.89 20.98
C ARG A 94 4.53 21.37 21.02
N GLY A 95 5.18 20.59 20.15
CA GLY A 95 5.24 19.13 20.24
C GLY A 95 6.69 18.69 20.38
N GLY A 96 7.06 18.13 21.53
CA GLY A 96 8.44 17.76 21.87
C GLY A 96 9.03 16.58 21.08
N GLU A 97 8.58 16.31 19.86
CA GLU A 97 9.26 15.40 18.95
C GLU A 97 10.29 16.20 18.16
N GLN A 98 11.57 15.92 18.43
CA GLN A 98 12.63 16.35 17.52
C GLN A 98 12.32 15.80 16.12
N PRO A 99 12.53 16.59 15.05
CA PRO A 99 12.43 16.05 13.70
C PRO A 99 13.31 14.81 13.60
N GLU A 100 12.79 13.77 12.94
CA GLU A 100 13.56 12.55 12.76
C GLU A 100 14.88 12.92 12.09
N PRO A 101 16.02 12.47 12.63
CA PRO A 101 17.28 12.69 11.97
C PRO A 101 17.23 12.03 10.60
N ASP A 102 17.90 12.66 9.64
CA ASP A 102 18.05 12.15 8.29
C ASP A 102 18.37 10.63 8.33
N PRO A 103 17.55 9.77 7.70
CA PRO A 103 17.75 8.32 7.69
C PRO A 103 19.05 7.88 6.99
N ASP A 104 19.71 8.82 6.29
CA ASP A 104 21.01 8.63 5.65
C ASP A 104 22.17 9.13 6.51
N SER A 105 21.88 9.71 7.68
CA SER A 105 22.92 10.08 8.64
C SER A 105 23.44 8.87 9.40
N HIS A 106 24.76 8.69 9.53
CA HIS A 106 25.36 7.70 10.44
C HIS A 106 24.87 7.81 11.91
N LYS A 107 24.36 8.99 12.32
CA LYS A 107 23.80 9.19 13.66
C LYS A 107 22.42 8.55 13.83
N PHE A 108 21.75 8.19 12.74
CA PHE A 108 20.40 7.65 12.72
C PHE A 108 20.28 6.39 13.60
N CYS A 109 21.20 5.43 13.45
CA CYS A 109 21.17 4.17 14.21
C CYS A 109 21.42 4.34 15.72
N HIS A 110 22.04 5.45 16.12
CA HIS A 110 22.27 5.76 17.53
C HIS A 110 21.06 6.41 18.22
N THR A 111 19.99 6.68 17.48
CA THR A 111 18.78 7.29 18.04
C THR A 111 17.93 6.27 18.77
N THR A 112 17.24 6.72 19.82
CA THR A 112 16.24 5.88 20.50
C THR A 112 15.08 5.54 19.56
N LEU A 113 14.82 6.42 18.60
CA LEU A 113 13.77 6.26 17.61
C LEU A 113 14.03 5.05 16.70
N TYR A 114 15.22 4.99 16.09
CA TYR A 114 15.62 3.85 15.28
C TYR A 114 15.46 2.56 16.06
N ARG A 115 16.02 2.45 17.27
CA ARG A 115 15.91 1.23 18.10
C ARG A 115 14.47 0.76 18.36
N LYS A 116 13.52 1.70 18.49
CA LYS A 116 12.08 1.42 18.69
C LYS A 116 11.31 1.14 17.40
N ARG A 117 11.89 1.50 16.25
CA ARG A 117 11.24 1.42 14.93
C ARG A 117 11.99 0.53 13.95
N THR A 118 13.09 -0.12 14.35
CA THR A 118 13.76 -1.13 13.54
C THR A 118 12.97 -2.43 13.57
N LEU A 119 12.58 -2.89 12.38
CA LEU A 119 12.01 -4.20 12.15
C LEU A 119 12.92 -5.31 12.70
N LYS A 120 12.32 -6.42 13.13
CA LYS A 120 13.07 -7.59 13.61
C LYS A 120 13.03 -8.67 12.55
N VAL A 121 14.20 -9.08 12.04
CA VAL A 121 14.32 -10.23 11.15
C VAL A 121 13.78 -11.45 11.88
N VAL A 122 12.78 -12.10 11.30
CA VAL A 122 12.24 -13.37 11.77
C VAL A 122 12.87 -14.50 10.96
N LYS A 123 12.92 -14.33 9.63
CA LYS A 123 13.45 -15.31 8.70
C LYS A 123 13.81 -14.66 7.38
N GLU A 124 14.81 -15.19 6.69
CA GLU A 124 15.12 -14.82 5.31
C GLU A 124 15.71 -16.01 4.58
N ALA A 125 15.56 -16.03 3.26
CA ALA A 125 16.17 -17.02 2.39
C ALA A 125 16.32 -16.45 0.97
N PRO A 126 17.45 -16.73 0.28
CA PRO A 126 17.56 -16.42 -1.13
C PRO A 126 16.60 -17.32 -1.93
N PHE A 127 15.99 -16.80 -3.00
CA PHE A 127 15.03 -17.56 -3.81
C PHE A 127 15.63 -18.87 -4.33
N ILE A 128 16.90 -18.85 -4.74
CA ILE A 128 17.63 -20.05 -5.21
C ILE A 128 17.71 -21.16 -4.14
N GLY A 129 17.62 -20.81 -2.85
CA GLY A 129 17.60 -21.75 -1.74
C GLY A 129 16.24 -22.40 -1.48
N LEU A 130 15.15 -21.82 -1.98
CA LEU A 130 13.79 -22.28 -1.69
C LEU A 130 13.35 -23.46 -2.56
N PHE A 131 13.76 -23.49 -3.82
CA PHE A 131 13.16 -24.38 -4.83
C PHE A 131 14.01 -25.63 -5.07
N LYS A 132 13.36 -26.81 -5.12
CA LYS A 132 14.01 -28.08 -5.48
C LYS A 132 14.48 -28.11 -6.93
N ASP A 133 13.59 -27.67 -7.82
CA ASP A 133 13.83 -27.58 -9.26
C ASP A 133 13.90 -26.11 -9.66
N LEU A 134 15.12 -25.67 -10.02
CA LEU A 134 15.39 -24.31 -10.46
C LEU A 134 15.10 -24.10 -11.94
N ARG A 135 14.86 -25.16 -12.73
CA ARG A 135 14.59 -25.04 -14.18
C ARG A 135 15.62 -24.19 -14.94
N ASN A 136 16.90 -24.29 -14.56
CA ASN A 136 18.02 -23.49 -15.07
C ASN A 136 17.92 -21.97 -14.82
N ILE A 137 17.06 -21.54 -13.90
CA ILE A 137 16.94 -20.16 -13.47
C ILE A 137 18.00 -19.88 -12.40
N SER A 138 18.75 -18.80 -12.60
CA SER A 138 19.78 -18.32 -11.65
C SER A 138 19.58 -16.87 -11.21
N ARG A 139 18.58 -16.18 -11.77
CA ARG A 139 18.27 -14.78 -11.49
C ARG A 139 16.82 -14.68 -11.03
N PHE A 140 16.62 -14.06 -9.88
CA PHE A 140 15.31 -13.91 -9.23
C PHE A 140 15.16 -12.48 -8.74
N GLU A 141 14.86 -11.58 -9.67
CA GLU A 141 14.60 -10.16 -9.43
C GLU A 141 13.14 -10.02 -8.93
N GLY A 142 12.93 -10.09 -7.60
CA GLY A 142 11.62 -10.30 -6.99
C GLY A 142 10.85 -9.01 -6.73
N SER A 143 9.78 -8.77 -7.49
CA SER A 143 9.05 -7.50 -7.44
C SER A 143 7.80 -7.49 -6.56
N ALA A 144 7.01 -8.58 -6.50
CA ALA A 144 5.74 -8.55 -5.77
C ALA A 144 5.46 -9.81 -4.94
N LEU A 145 4.64 -9.65 -3.89
CA LEU A 145 4.14 -10.75 -3.05
C LEU A 145 2.65 -10.62 -2.75
N THR A 146 1.94 -11.75 -2.73
CA THR A 146 0.56 -11.80 -2.23
C THR A 146 0.27 -13.12 -1.51
N ALA A 147 -0.55 -13.06 -0.46
CA ALA A 147 -1.03 -14.25 0.25
C ALA A 147 -2.28 -14.81 -0.44
N ALA A 148 -2.24 -16.08 -0.84
CA ALA A 148 -3.37 -16.73 -1.50
C ALA A 148 -3.34 -18.24 -1.31
N LYS A 149 -4.53 -18.83 -1.09
CA LYS A 149 -4.73 -20.29 -0.99
C LYS A 149 -3.82 -20.97 0.05
N GLY A 150 -3.55 -20.28 1.17
CA GLY A 150 -2.71 -20.81 2.25
C GLY A 150 -1.21 -20.83 1.95
N ALA A 151 -0.76 -20.12 0.92
CA ALA A 151 0.64 -19.92 0.60
C ALA A 151 0.90 -18.46 0.23
N TYR A 152 2.18 -18.13 0.03
CA TYR A 152 2.62 -16.85 -0.49
C TYR A 152 3.02 -17.04 -1.94
N TRP A 153 2.69 -16.06 -2.77
CA TRP A 153 2.98 -16.08 -4.19
C TRP A 153 3.83 -14.88 -4.54
N ALA A 154 4.90 -15.12 -5.30
CA ALA A 154 5.80 -14.08 -5.78
C ALA A 154 5.83 -14.04 -7.31
N VAL A 155 6.00 -12.84 -7.85
CA VAL A 155 6.41 -12.61 -9.25
C VAL A 155 7.82 -12.03 -9.27
N PHE A 156 8.45 -12.14 -10.42
CA PHE A 156 9.77 -11.58 -10.69
C PHE A 156 9.69 -10.82 -12.01
N ASP A 157 10.28 -9.63 -12.11
CA ASP A 157 10.35 -8.88 -13.38
C ASP A 157 11.13 -9.67 -14.47
N SER A 158 12.10 -10.48 -14.05
CA SER A 158 13.02 -11.23 -14.89
C SER A 158 12.45 -12.55 -15.39
N LEU A 159 11.29 -12.99 -14.86
CA LEU A 159 10.73 -14.31 -15.12
C LEU A 159 9.22 -14.27 -15.29
N ARG A 160 8.73 -14.91 -16.34
CA ARG A 160 7.30 -15.30 -16.46
C ARG A 160 6.91 -16.42 -15.48
N THR A 161 7.86 -17.00 -14.76
CA THR A 161 7.54 -17.99 -13.73
C THR A 161 7.07 -17.29 -12.47
N ILE A 162 5.97 -17.74 -11.86
CA ILE A 162 5.58 -17.30 -10.51
C ILE A 162 6.05 -18.31 -9.47
N ALA A 163 6.44 -17.83 -8.29
CA ALA A 163 6.82 -18.70 -7.18
C ALA A 163 5.66 -18.90 -6.21
N ARG A 164 5.44 -20.15 -5.80
CA ARG A 164 4.70 -20.48 -4.58
C ARG A 164 5.69 -20.69 -3.46
N ILE A 165 5.47 -20.04 -2.32
CA ILE A 165 6.39 -19.99 -1.18
C ILE A 165 5.62 -20.34 0.09
N ASP A 166 6.18 -21.24 0.87
CA ASP A 166 5.74 -21.59 2.22
C ASP A 166 6.46 -20.69 3.25
N GLU A 167 5.76 -20.25 4.29
CA GLU A 167 6.29 -19.30 5.30
C GLU A 167 7.45 -19.86 6.12
N HIS A 168 7.68 -21.18 6.11
CA HIS A 168 8.78 -21.77 6.84
C HIS A 168 10.11 -21.66 6.10
N PHE A 169 10.17 -21.11 4.87
CA PHE A 169 11.35 -21.03 3.99
C PHE A 169 12.30 -22.22 4.14
N GLN A 170 11.76 -23.44 4.14
CA GLN A 170 12.58 -24.64 4.26
C GLN A 170 13.45 -24.74 3.01
N PHE A 171 14.76 -24.94 3.19
CA PHE A 171 15.68 -25.13 2.09
C PHE A 171 15.20 -26.27 1.20
N ARG A 172 14.90 -25.95 -0.06
CA ARG A 172 14.35 -26.90 -1.03
C ARG A 172 13.13 -27.67 -0.50
N GLY A 173 12.24 -27.00 0.24
CA GLY A 173 11.03 -27.59 0.80
C GLY A 173 9.96 -27.89 -0.27
N ASP A 174 9.16 -28.94 -0.07
CA ASP A 174 8.06 -29.32 -0.99
C ASP A 174 6.92 -28.30 -1.06
N GLY A 175 6.82 -27.43 -0.05
CA GLY A 175 5.88 -26.30 -0.05
C GLY A 175 6.22 -25.26 -1.13
N ASN A 176 7.49 -25.16 -1.51
CA ASN A 176 8.00 -24.17 -2.44
C ASN A 176 8.05 -24.73 -3.87
N ALA A 177 7.57 -23.96 -4.85
CA ALA A 177 7.58 -24.38 -6.24
C ALA A 177 7.68 -23.19 -7.19
N LEU A 178 8.37 -23.42 -8.31
CA LEU A 178 8.34 -22.55 -9.47
C LEU A 178 7.25 -23.04 -10.44
N VAL A 179 6.30 -22.14 -10.72
CA VAL A 179 5.12 -22.37 -11.56
C VAL A 179 5.31 -21.56 -12.85
N PRO A 180 5.80 -22.18 -13.94
CA PRO A 180 6.07 -21.50 -15.20
C PRO A 180 4.79 -21.19 -15.98
N GLU A 181 4.91 -20.25 -16.90
CA GLU A 181 3.95 -20.08 -17.98
C GLU A 181 4.01 -21.29 -18.93
N ASP A 182 2.86 -21.73 -19.43
CA ASP A 182 2.81 -22.84 -20.40
C ASP A 182 3.52 -22.50 -21.74
N VAL A 183 3.68 -21.22 -22.08
CA VAL A 183 4.15 -20.72 -23.38
C VAL A 183 4.84 -19.36 -23.22
N GLY A 184 6.11 -19.32 -22.81
CA GLY A 184 6.87 -18.06 -22.75
C GLY A 184 8.38 -18.25 -22.56
N GLU A 185 9.18 -17.45 -23.27
CA GLU A 185 10.66 -17.43 -23.19
C GLU A 185 11.23 -16.01 -22.89
N SER A 186 10.40 -15.04 -22.52
CA SER A 186 10.85 -13.66 -22.24
C SER A 186 10.79 -13.28 -20.75
N GLU A 187 11.44 -12.17 -20.42
CA GLU A 187 11.22 -11.45 -19.15
C GLU A 187 9.75 -11.05 -19.02
N SER A 188 9.26 -10.92 -17.78
CA SER A 188 7.86 -10.62 -17.52
C SER A 188 7.61 -9.11 -17.40
N GLN A 189 8.56 -8.38 -16.80
CA GLN A 189 8.41 -7.01 -16.31
C GLN A 189 7.26 -6.86 -15.30
N PHE A 190 6.97 -7.90 -14.52
CA PHE A 190 5.92 -7.86 -13.51
C PHE A 190 6.38 -7.15 -12.25
N GLU A 191 5.67 -6.10 -11.84
CA GLU A 191 5.97 -5.34 -10.62
C GLU A 191 4.98 -5.58 -9.49
N GLY A 192 3.72 -5.92 -9.81
CA GLY A 192 2.68 -6.16 -8.81
C GLY A 192 1.95 -7.48 -9.04
N LEU A 193 1.43 -8.07 -7.96
CA LEU A 193 0.65 -9.31 -7.99
C LEU A 193 -0.45 -9.26 -6.93
N GLN A 194 -1.68 -9.61 -7.32
CA GLN A 194 -2.77 -9.77 -6.36
C GLN A 194 -3.67 -10.96 -6.74
N TYR A 195 -4.21 -11.65 -5.72
CA TYR A 195 -5.15 -12.74 -5.93
C TYR A 195 -6.60 -12.23 -6.09
N MET A 196 -7.28 -12.74 -7.11
CA MET A 196 -8.68 -12.47 -7.43
C MET A 196 -9.54 -13.69 -7.08
N ALA A 197 -10.15 -13.66 -5.89
CA ALA A 197 -10.91 -14.79 -5.36
C ALA A 197 -12.13 -15.17 -6.23
N ALA A 198 -12.77 -14.21 -6.90
CA ALA A 198 -13.97 -14.44 -7.70
C ALA A 198 -13.70 -15.33 -8.95
N THR A 199 -12.53 -15.18 -9.54
CA THR A 199 -12.11 -15.89 -10.76
C THR A 199 -11.10 -17.01 -10.48
N ASP A 200 -10.72 -17.18 -9.22
CA ASP A 200 -9.68 -18.09 -8.76
C ASP A 200 -8.33 -17.91 -9.49
N SER A 201 -8.03 -16.67 -9.87
CA SER A 201 -6.85 -16.29 -10.64
C SER A 201 -6.05 -15.23 -9.90
N PHE A 202 -4.86 -14.93 -10.41
CA PHE A 202 -4.09 -13.75 -10.00
C PHE A 202 -4.22 -12.68 -11.08
N VAL A 203 -3.96 -11.44 -10.72
CA VAL A 203 -3.66 -10.35 -11.65
C VAL A 203 -2.24 -9.89 -11.35
N ALA A 204 -1.41 -9.82 -12.38
CA ALA A 204 -0.11 -9.17 -12.32
C ALA A 204 -0.16 -7.86 -13.10
N VAL A 205 0.66 -6.87 -12.71
CA VAL A 205 0.87 -5.66 -13.51
C VAL A 205 2.25 -5.72 -14.15
N ARG A 206 2.32 -5.39 -15.43
CA ARG A 206 3.55 -4.96 -16.07
C ARG A 206 3.65 -3.45 -15.97
N GLU A 207 4.81 -2.98 -15.51
CA GLU A 207 5.06 -1.59 -15.13
C GLU A 207 4.50 -0.62 -16.18
N SER A 208 4.91 -0.80 -17.43
CA SER A 208 4.43 -0.02 -18.54
C SER A 208 4.64 -0.71 -19.90
N VAL A 209 3.79 -0.38 -20.86
CA VAL A 209 3.92 -0.77 -22.27
C VAL A 209 3.50 0.39 -23.18
N ASP A 210 4.09 0.47 -24.38
CA ASP A 210 3.62 1.38 -25.42
C ASP A 210 2.24 0.93 -25.94
N HIS A 211 1.26 1.80 -25.80
CA HIS A 211 -0.11 1.63 -26.27
C HIS A 211 -0.41 2.56 -27.43
N ALA A 212 -0.99 2.01 -28.50
CA ALA A 212 -1.20 2.72 -29.76
C ALA A 212 -2.02 4.01 -29.63
N THR A 213 -2.98 4.06 -28.70
CA THR A 213 -3.88 5.21 -28.49
C THR A 213 -3.66 5.96 -27.19
N HIS A 214 -3.00 5.33 -26.21
CA HIS A 214 -2.94 5.84 -24.83
C HIS A 214 -1.52 6.20 -24.38
N GLY A 215 -0.52 6.05 -25.27
CA GLY A 215 0.87 6.27 -24.93
C GLY A 215 1.37 5.16 -24.01
N ILE A 216 2.18 5.50 -23.02
CA ILE A 216 2.73 4.53 -22.07
C ILE A 216 1.67 4.22 -21.01
N VAL A 217 1.29 2.96 -20.85
CA VAL A 217 0.27 2.50 -19.89
C VAL A 217 0.71 1.25 -19.13
N PRO A 218 0.29 1.08 -17.85
CA PRO A 218 0.43 -0.22 -17.18
C PRO A 218 -0.44 -1.27 -17.85
N LEU A 219 0.04 -2.52 -17.90
CA LEU A 219 -0.69 -3.64 -18.50
C LEU A 219 -1.03 -4.69 -17.44
N LEU A 220 -2.31 -4.99 -17.24
CA LEU A 220 -2.78 -5.94 -16.25
C LEU A 220 -3.02 -7.29 -16.91
N GLU A 221 -2.34 -8.32 -16.44
CA GLU A 221 -2.39 -9.67 -16.98
C GLU A 221 -3.03 -10.63 -15.96
N GLU A 222 -4.15 -11.26 -16.33
CA GLU A 222 -4.75 -12.31 -15.52
C GLU A 222 -3.94 -13.60 -15.63
N ILE A 223 -3.52 -14.16 -14.50
CA ILE A 223 -2.73 -15.40 -14.40
C ILE A 223 -3.60 -16.50 -13.80
N LYS A 224 -3.88 -17.54 -14.60
CA LYS A 224 -4.65 -18.72 -14.17
C LYS A 224 -3.72 -19.89 -13.89
N VAL A 225 -3.45 -20.14 -12.62
CA VAL A 225 -2.67 -21.29 -12.18
C VAL A 225 -3.45 -22.58 -12.40
N ALA A 226 -2.82 -23.57 -13.04
CA ALA A 226 -3.40 -24.88 -13.25
C ALA A 226 -3.74 -25.56 -11.91
N LYS A 227 -4.75 -26.44 -11.89
CA LYS A 227 -5.22 -27.10 -10.66
C LYS A 227 -4.14 -27.93 -9.96
N ASP A 228 -3.17 -28.44 -10.70
CA ASP A 228 -2.04 -29.20 -10.16
C ASP A 228 -0.90 -28.30 -9.63
N GLY A 229 -1.00 -26.99 -9.83
CA GLY A 229 -0.02 -25.99 -9.43
C GLY A 229 1.31 -26.09 -10.18
N LYS A 230 1.36 -26.76 -11.35
CA LYS A 230 2.61 -27.02 -12.08
C LYS A 230 2.87 -26.07 -13.23
N SER A 231 1.87 -25.32 -13.65
CA SER A 231 1.98 -24.26 -14.64
C SER A 231 0.85 -23.25 -14.50
N TRP A 232 0.91 -22.18 -15.28
CA TRP A 232 -0.16 -21.20 -15.39
C TRP A 232 -0.38 -20.77 -16.85
N LYS A 233 -1.57 -20.21 -17.12
CA LYS A 233 -1.96 -19.68 -18.43
C LYS A 233 -2.39 -18.22 -18.32
N LEU A 234 -2.02 -17.46 -19.34
CA LEU A 234 -2.49 -16.10 -19.53
C LEU A 234 -4.00 -16.08 -19.80
N GLY A 235 -4.71 -15.24 -19.05
CA GLY A 235 -6.13 -14.99 -19.16
C GLY A 235 -6.41 -13.68 -19.91
N GLU A 236 -7.30 -12.87 -19.35
CA GLU A 236 -7.59 -11.53 -19.88
C GLU A 236 -6.39 -10.59 -19.67
N VAL A 237 -6.12 -9.73 -20.66
CA VAL A 237 -5.07 -8.71 -20.61
C VAL A 237 -5.74 -7.36 -20.86
N CYS A 238 -5.63 -6.43 -19.91
CA CYS A 238 -6.28 -5.12 -19.98
C CYS A 238 -5.29 -4.00 -19.67
N PRO A 239 -5.14 -2.98 -20.53
CA PRO A 239 -4.39 -1.78 -20.17
C PRO A 239 -5.11 -1.00 -19.05
N ALA A 240 -4.34 -0.28 -18.24
CA ALA A 240 -4.88 0.80 -17.43
C ALA A 240 -4.78 2.11 -18.19
N HIS A 241 -5.91 2.76 -18.47
CA HIS A 241 -5.96 4.03 -19.20
C HIS A 241 -5.51 5.22 -18.33
N PHE A 242 -4.28 5.14 -17.86
CA PHE A 242 -3.62 6.14 -17.05
C PHE A 242 -2.68 6.97 -17.91
N PHE A 243 -3.11 8.18 -18.25
CA PHE A 243 -2.40 9.10 -19.14
C PHE A 243 -1.27 9.90 -18.45
N GLY A 244 -0.83 9.45 -17.26
CA GLY A 244 0.08 10.21 -16.40
C GLY A 244 1.56 9.82 -16.53
N LEU A 245 1.88 8.74 -17.26
CA LEU A 245 3.24 8.23 -17.37
C LEU A 245 4.04 9.02 -18.40
N GLU A 246 5.13 9.62 -17.93
CA GLU A 246 6.06 10.42 -18.75
C GLU A 246 7.27 9.61 -19.21
N ASP A 247 7.52 8.46 -18.59
CA ASP A 247 8.63 7.55 -18.86
C ASP A 247 8.14 6.10 -18.72
N ALA A 248 8.70 5.19 -19.51
CA ALA A 248 8.43 3.77 -19.44
C ALA A 248 8.94 3.13 -18.14
N ASN A 249 9.97 3.71 -17.51
CA ASN A 249 10.56 3.19 -16.27
C ASN A 249 9.96 3.84 -15.01
N LYS A 250 8.70 4.31 -15.05
CA LYS A 250 8.05 5.02 -13.94
C LYS A 250 6.56 4.64 -13.76
N GLY A 251 6.22 3.39 -14.00
CA GLY A 251 4.84 2.89 -14.00
C GLY A 251 4.31 2.53 -12.60
N TRP A 252 3.53 1.44 -12.54
CA TRP A 252 2.98 0.94 -11.28
C TRP A 252 3.87 -0.15 -10.67
N GLU A 253 4.33 0.08 -9.44
CA GLU A 253 5.18 -0.85 -8.66
C GLU A 253 4.39 -1.82 -7.81
N ALA A 254 3.14 -1.51 -7.53
CA ALA A 254 2.29 -2.39 -6.75
C ALA A 254 0.84 -2.23 -7.14
N ILE A 255 0.07 -3.28 -6.91
CA ILE A 255 -1.37 -3.29 -7.13
C ILE A 255 -2.11 -3.86 -5.94
N TYR A 256 -3.31 -3.34 -5.70
CA TYR A 256 -4.28 -3.96 -4.81
C TYR A 256 -5.65 -4.05 -5.48
N TYR A 257 -6.06 -5.27 -5.77
CA TYR A 257 -7.37 -5.62 -6.30
C TYR A 257 -8.40 -5.81 -5.19
N TYR A 258 -9.60 -5.28 -5.40
CA TYR A 258 -10.76 -5.58 -4.56
C TYR A 258 -12.07 -5.50 -5.36
N GLU A 259 -13.11 -6.13 -4.83
CA GLU A 259 -14.47 -6.06 -5.39
C GLU A 259 -15.41 -5.38 -4.42
N ALA A 260 -16.27 -4.50 -4.93
CA ALA A 260 -17.29 -3.83 -4.14
C ALA A 260 -18.54 -3.61 -4.99
N GLY A 261 -19.72 -3.98 -4.47
CA GLY A 261 -20.98 -3.78 -5.18
C GLY A 261 -21.12 -4.52 -6.51
N GLY A 262 -20.35 -5.60 -6.73
CA GLY A 262 -20.31 -6.33 -8.00
C GLY A 262 -19.38 -5.72 -9.06
N GLU A 263 -18.68 -4.64 -8.73
CA GLU A 263 -17.68 -3.99 -9.57
C GLU A 263 -16.27 -4.39 -9.14
N ARG A 264 -15.33 -4.36 -10.10
CA ARG A 264 -13.92 -4.69 -9.88
C ARG A 264 -13.07 -3.42 -9.86
N TYR A 265 -12.26 -3.27 -8.83
CA TYR A 265 -11.40 -2.11 -8.62
C TYR A 265 -9.96 -2.52 -8.40
N LEU A 266 -9.06 -1.61 -8.74
CA LEU A 266 -7.63 -1.79 -8.55
C LEU A 266 -7.01 -0.46 -8.09
N LEU A 267 -6.16 -0.53 -7.07
CA LEU A 267 -5.28 0.56 -6.66
C LEU A 267 -3.90 0.29 -7.23
N GLY A 268 -3.42 1.13 -8.14
CA GLY A 268 -2.06 1.05 -8.67
C GLY A 268 -1.16 2.07 -7.98
N GLN A 269 -0.05 1.63 -7.38
CA GLN A 269 0.93 2.51 -6.74
C GLN A 269 1.97 2.96 -7.73
N CYS A 270 2.18 4.27 -7.85
CA CYS A 270 3.29 4.80 -8.64
C CYS A 270 4.62 4.68 -7.87
N GLU A 271 5.69 4.33 -8.59
CA GLU A 271 7.06 4.27 -8.04
C GLU A 271 7.51 5.62 -7.50
N SER A 272 7.38 6.63 -8.34
CA SER A 272 7.93 7.96 -8.09
C SER A 272 6.87 8.91 -7.56
N ASN A 273 7.35 9.93 -6.85
CA ASN A 273 6.49 10.97 -6.34
C ASN A 273 5.73 11.67 -7.48
N TYR A 274 4.50 12.09 -7.21
CA TYR A 274 3.55 12.66 -8.17
C TYR A 274 3.21 11.75 -9.38
N CYS A 275 3.67 10.49 -9.41
CA CYS A 275 3.71 9.67 -10.63
C CYS A 275 4.48 10.37 -11.77
N LYS A 276 5.60 11.02 -11.45
CA LYS A 276 6.38 11.82 -12.41
C LYS A 276 7.81 11.31 -12.57
N THR A 277 8.45 11.76 -13.65
CA THR A 277 9.82 11.37 -13.98
C THR A 277 10.83 11.79 -12.90
N ILE A 278 11.90 11.01 -12.78
CA ILE A 278 13.08 11.28 -11.95
C ILE A 278 14.25 11.86 -12.77
N VAL A 279 14.06 12.11 -14.07
CA VAL A 279 15.10 12.60 -14.98
C VAL A 279 14.85 14.07 -15.32
N GLY A 280 15.90 14.89 -15.25
CA GLY A 280 15.85 16.33 -15.55
C GLY A 280 16.66 17.14 -14.54
N ASP A 281 16.70 18.47 -14.73
CA ASP A 281 17.45 19.38 -13.87
C ASP A 281 16.81 19.56 -12.47
N ASP A 282 15.51 19.31 -12.35
CA ASP A 282 14.74 19.34 -11.10
C ASP A 282 13.52 18.42 -11.20
N PRO A 283 13.73 17.09 -11.12
CA PRO A 283 12.69 16.15 -11.47
C PRO A 283 11.71 15.96 -10.30
N PRO A 284 10.41 16.28 -10.47
CA PRO A 284 9.43 16.23 -9.38
C PRO A 284 9.22 14.81 -8.82
N GLY A 285 9.62 13.76 -9.54
CA GLY A 285 9.62 12.38 -9.04
C GLY A 285 10.48 12.16 -7.80
N LEU A 286 11.50 13.00 -7.57
CA LEU A 286 12.40 12.93 -6.41
C LEU A 286 11.91 13.73 -5.18
N ASP A 287 10.77 14.41 -5.29
CA ASP A 287 10.18 15.18 -4.19
C ASP A 287 9.56 14.27 -3.13
N ARG A 288 10.34 13.96 -2.07
CA ARG A 288 9.94 13.05 -0.99
C ARG A 288 8.53 13.32 -0.44
N GLY A 289 7.76 12.24 -0.22
CA GLY A 289 6.46 12.28 0.47
C GLY A 289 5.27 12.75 -0.35
N HIS A 290 5.42 12.71 -1.67
CA HIS A 290 4.37 12.99 -2.62
C HIS A 290 3.97 11.75 -3.42
N GLY A 291 3.97 10.57 -2.82
CA GLY A 291 3.50 9.34 -3.46
C GLY A 291 2.02 9.34 -3.78
N ARG A 292 1.62 8.45 -4.70
CA ARG A 292 0.26 8.35 -5.23
C ARG A 292 -0.21 6.91 -5.41
N LEU A 293 -1.50 6.70 -5.18
CA LEU A 293 -2.24 5.55 -5.70
C LEU A 293 -3.24 6.02 -6.75
N ILE A 294 -3.38 5.26 -7.82
CA ILE A 294 -4.38 5.47 -8.86
C ILE A 294 -5.48 4.43 -8.67
N LEU A 295 -6.66 4.88 -8.26
CA LEU A 295 -7.85 4.04 -8.22
C LEU A 295 -8.41 3.91 -9.63
N THR A 296 -8.54 2.68 -10.09
CA THR A 296 -9.18 2.34 -11.36
C THR A 296 -10.34 1.38 -11.16
N ARG A 297 -11.26 1.36 -12.15
CA ARG A 297 -12.34 0.39 -12.25
C ARG A 297 -12.27 -0.32 -13.58
N TYR A 298 -12.48 -1.62 -13.52
CA TYR A 298 -12.56 -2.45 -14.71
C TYR A 298 -13.75 -2.04 -15.59
N ALA A 299 -13.53 -1.95 -16.89
CA ALA A 299 -14.55 -1.78 -17.91
C ALA A 299 -14.35 -2.81 -19.03
N LYS A 300 -15.44 -3.38 -19.54
CA LYS A 300 -15.40 -4.13 -20.81
C LYS A 300 -15.40 -3.14 -21.97
N GLY A 301 -14.56 -3.42 -22.96
CA GLY A 301 -14.60 -2.75 -24.25
C GLY A 301 -15.91 -3.04 -24.98
N LYS A 302 -16.32 -2.10 -25.81
CA LYS A 302 -17.46 -2.23 -26.72
C LYS A 302 -16.99 -2.81 -28.05
N PRO A 303 -17.89 -3.43 -28.85
CA PRO A 303 -17.55 -3.87 -30.19
C PRO A 303 -16.97 -2.72 -31.03
N GLY A 304 -15.74 -2.89 -31.51
CA GLY A 304 -15.01 -1.90 -32.30
C GLY A 304 -14.05 -1.00 -31.50
N ASP A 305 -14.02 -1.11 -30.17
CA ASP A 305 -12.98 -0.48 -29.36
C ASP A 305 -11.62 -1.15 -29.64
N VAL A 306 -10.54 -0.39 -29.49
CA VAL A 306 -9.16 -0.89 -29.62
C VAL A 306 -8.88 -1.96 -28.57
N ASP A 307 -9.37 -1.72 -27.35
CA ASP A 307 -9.18 -2.57 -26.20
C ASP A 307 -10.45 -3.36 -25.87
N ALA A 308 -10.30 -4.67 -25.69
CA ALA A 308 -11.41 -5.55 -25.29
C ALA A 308 -11.85 -5.34 -23.83
N CYS A 309 -10.98 -4.73 -23.02
CA CYS A 309 -11.21 -4.34 -21.63
C CYS A 309 -10.20 -3.26 -21.23
N ALA A 310 -10.49 -2.52 -20.17
CA ALA A 310 -9.58 -1.52 -19.64
C ALA A 310 -9.79 -1.31 -18.14
N TRP A 311 -8.76 -0.80 -17.48
CA TRP A 311 -8.84 -0.26 -16.13
C TRP A 311 -8.92 1.27 -16.20
N GLU A 312 -10.11 1.81 -16.02
CA GLU A 312 -10.40 3.23 -16.17
C GLU A 312 -10.15 3.98 -14.86
N VAL A 313 -9.40 5.09 -14.94
CA VAL A 313 -9.06 5.92 -13.78
C VAL A 313 -10.29 6.58 -13.19
N ILE A 314 -10.46 6.45 -11.88
CA ILE A 314 -11.54 7.07 -11.11
C ILE A 314 -11.01 8.22 -10.24
N LYS A 315 -9.92 7.97 -9.53
CA LYS A 315 -9.39 8.89 -8.51
C LYS A 315 -7.89 8.71 -8.34
N GLU A 316 -7.18 9.81 -8.21
CA GLU A 316 -5.83 9.83 -7.65
C GLU A 316 -5.92 10.03 -6.14
N ILE A 317 -5.21 9.18 -5.38
CA ILE A 317 -5.18 9.18 -3.92
C ILE A 317 -3.76 9.51 -3.47
N LYS A 318 -3.62 10.47 -2.57
CA LYS A 318 -2.32 10.84 -2.01
C LYS A 318 -1.91 9.84 -0.94
N LEU A 319 -0.66 9.40 -0.98
CA LEU A 319 -0.06 8.65 0.10
C LEU A 319 0.04 9.53 1.38
N PRO A 320 0.06 8.92 2.57
CA PRO A 320 0.10 9.65 3.82
C PRO A 320 1.41 10.44 3.95
N ARG A 321 1.35 11.64 4.53
CA ARG A 321 2.53 12.51 4.68
C ARG A 321 3.63 11.89 5.52
N GLU A 322 3.27 10.95 6.40
CA GLU A 322 4.20 10.20 7.23
C GLU A 322 5.02 9.18 6.42
N ALA A 323 4.52 8.71 5.27
CA ALA A 323 5.27 7.89 4.32
C ALA A 323 6.08 8.80 3.37
N ALA A 324 6.96 9.62 3.95
CA ALA A 324 7.73 10.64 3.25
C ALA A 324 8.93 10.08 2.48
N PHE A 325 8.71 9.08 1.63
CA PHE A 325 9.77 8.33 0.95
C PHE A 325 10.21 8.99 -0.36
N LEU A 326 11.45 8.67 -0.77
CA LEU A 326 12.04 9.09 -2.03
C LEU A 326 11.39 8.37 -3.22
N ASP A 327 11.01 7.11 -3.02
CA ASP A 327 10.26 6.30 -3.97
C ASP A 327 9.34 5.32 -3.21
N TYR A 328 8.57 4.51 -3.94
CA TYR A 328 7.67 3.53 -3.37
C TYR A 328 7.71 2.24 -4.17
N SER A 329 7.91 1.13 -3.48
CA SER A 329 8.21 -0.17 -4.10
C SER A 329 7.21 -1.27 -3.75
N GLY A 330 6.14 -0.93 -3.03
CA GLY A 330 5.23 -1.95 -2.54
C GLY A 330 4.07 -1.42 -1.70
N LEU A 331 2.92 -2.08 -1.83
CA LEU A 331 1.67 -1.79 -1.15
C LEU A 331 1.01 -3.09 -0.72
N SER A 332 0.50 -3.14 0.52
CA SER A 332 -0.30 -4.27 0.96
C SER A 332 -1.36 -3.93 1.99
N PHE A 333 -2.52 -4.56 1.86
CA PHE A 333 -3.57 -4.59 2.87
C PHE A 333 -3.77 -6.04 3.31
N PRO A 334 -3.95 -6.31 4.63
CA PRO A 334 -4.29 -7.66 5.08
C PRO A 334 -5.62 -8.14 4.47
N ALA A 335 -5.60 -9.35 3.93
CA ALA A 335 -6.81 -10.02 3.43
C ALA A 335 -7.82 -10.32 4.57
N PRO A 336 -9.12 -10.45 4.27
CA PRO A 336 -9.75 -10.27 2.96
C PRO A 336 -10.02 -8.80 2.58
N PHE A 337 -10.13 -7.91 3.55
CA PHE A 337 -10.29 -6.47 3.37
C PHE A 337 -10.06 -5.79 4.72
N SER A 338 -9.07 -4.91 4.82
CA SER A 338 -8.67 -4.33 6.10
C SER A 338 -8.40 -2.84 5.94
N ARG A 339 -8.66 -2.07 7.01
CA ARG A 339 -8.23 -0.67 7.08
C ARG A 339 -6.71 -0.56 7.18
N ARG A 340 -6.01 -1.59 7.62
CA ARG A 340 -4.55 -1.51 7.80
C ARG A 340 -3.82 -1.60 6.46
N ALA A 341 -2.79 -0.80 6.29
CA ALA A 341 -1.96 -0.77 5.10
C ALA A 341 -0.46 -0.82 5.47
N ALA A 342 0.34 -1.39 4.58
CA ALA A 342 1.79 -1.28 4.54
C ALA A 342 2.21 -0.66 3.20
N ILE A 343 3.16 0.26 3.24
CA ILE A 343 3.77 0.91 2.07
C ILE A 343 5.28 0.84 2.25
N THR A 344 6.03 0.33 1.29
CA THR A 344 7.50 0.18 1.40
C THR A 344 8.23 1.06 0.38
N SER A 345 9.51 1.33 0.65
CA SER A 345 10.44 2.03 -0.22
C SER A 345 11.79 1.31 -0.20
N GLN A 346 12.33 1.04 -1.38
CA GLN A 346 13.68 0.51 -1.56
C GLN A 346 14.73 1.57 -1.17
N GLU A 347 14.57 2.82 -1.61
CA GLU A 347 15.56 3.88 -1.40
C GLU A 347 15.66 4.25 0.07
N ASP A 348 14.55 4.27 0.80
CA ASP A 348 14.57 4.59 2.23
C ASP A 348 14.92 3.40 3.13
N ALA A 349 14.91 2.17 2.58
CA ALA A 349 14.95 0.93 3.35
C ALA A 349 13.97 1.00 4.54
N ALA A 350 12.71 1.28 4.23
CA ALA A 350 11.67 1.52 5.24
C ALA A 350 10.29 1.07 4.78
N VAL A 351 9.42 0.82 5.76
CA VAL A 351 8.00 0.52 5.56
C VAL A 351 7.14 1.42 6.46
N TRP A 352 6.19 2.11 5.87
CA TRP A 352 5.12 2.79 6.58
C TRP A 352 3.98 1.82 6.86
N VAL A 353 3.45 1.84 8.08
CA VAL A 353 2.24 1.11 8.47
C VAL A 353 1.24 2.06 9.08
N GLY A 354 0.01 2.03 8.59
CA GLY A 354 -1.08 2.83 9.13
C GLY A 354 -2.44 2.35 8.64
N GLU A 355 -3.37 3.29 8.50
CA GLU A 355 -4.76 2.99 8.13
C GLU A 355 -5.20 3.68 6.85
N PHE A 356 -6.18 3.08 6.17
CA PHE A 356 -6.86 3.53 4.98
C PHE A 356 -8.36 3.48 5.22
N ASP A 357 -9.03 4.56 4.82
CA ASP A 357 -10.46 4.70 4.88
C ASP A 357 -11.06 4.37 3.50
N TRP A 358 -11.70 3.20 3.40
CA TRP A 358 -12.28 2.71 2.15
C TRP A 358 -13.55 3.46 1.73
N ASP A 359 -14.21 4.17 2.64
CA ASP A 359 -15.38 4.97 2.31
C ASP A 359 -14.96 6.33 1.74
N ALA A 360 -13.94 6.95 2.35
CA ALA A 360 -13.36 8.21 1.85
C ALA A 360 -12.40 8.00 0.66
N MET A 361 -11.87 6.78 0.51
CA MET A 361 -10.78 6.43 -0.40
C MET A 361 -9.54 7.30 -0.17
N GLU A 362 -9.08 7.32 1.10
CA GLU A 362 -7.98 8.16 1.60
C GLU A 362 -7.24 7.48 2.75
N PHE A 363 -5.95 7.78 2.92
CA PHE A 363 -5.18 7.34 4.09
C PHE A 363 -5.54 8.15 5.34
N VAL A 364 -5.64 7.46 6.47
CA VAL A 364 -5.90 8.07 7.77
C VAL A 364 -4.57 8.55 8.37
N PRO A 365 -4.48 9.80 8.87
CA PRO A 365 -3.28 10.29 9.57
C PRO A 365 -2.92 9.45 10.80
N GLY A 366 -1.63 9.40 11.15
CA GLY A 366 -1.14 8.75 12.37
C GLY A 366 -0.50 7.37 12.16
N GLY A 367 -0.16 7.00 10.93
CA GLY A 367 0.70 5.85 10.64
C GLY A 367 2.15 6.06 11.11
N ARG A 368 2.97 5.02 10.99
CA ARG A 368 4.36 5.02 11.48
C ARG A 368 5.29 4.38 10.47
N VAL A 369 6.47 4.97 10.31
CA VAL A 369 7.57 4.40 9.54
C VAL A 369 8.38 3.47 10.45
N TYR A 370 8.71 2.30 9.92
CA TYR A 370 9.63 1.31 10.48
C TYR A 370 10.78 1.11 9.50
N HIS A 371 11.97 0.82 10.00
CA HIS A 371 13.17 0.73 9.18
C HIS A 371 13.68 -0.71 9.14
N PHE A 372 14.16 -1.13 7.98
CA PHE A 372 14.93 -2.37 7.90
C PHE A 372 16.23 -2.24 8.71
N PRO A 373 16.75 -3.36 9.24
CA PRO A 373 18.04 -3.36 9.91
C PRO A 373 19.15 -2.79 9.02
N ARG A 374 20.08 -2.11 9.67
CA ARG A 374 21.34 -1.60 9.12
C ARG A 374 22.50 -2.45 9.63
N ASP A 375 23.65 -2.36 8.99
CA ASP A 375 24.87 -3.01 9.48
C ASP A 375 25.54 -2.26 10.65
N GLU A 376 26.76 -2.65 10.99
CA GLU A 376 27.54 -2.06 12.09
C GLU A 376 27.98 -0.61 11.84
N ASP A 377 28.08 -0.19 10.57
CA ASP A 377 28.43 1.16 10.14
C ASP A 377 27.19 2.06 9.93
N CYS A 378 26.01 1.54 10.28
CA CYS A 378 24.69 2.16 10.08
C CYS A 378 24.28 2.26 8.60
N ASP A 379 24.88 1.44 7.74
CA ASP A 379 24.59 1.44 6.32
C ASP A 379 23.36 0.58 5.97
N LYS A 380 22.68 0.96 4.88
CA LYS A 380 21.58 0.16 4.30
C LYS A 380 22.15 -1.14 3.72
N VAL A 381 21.59 -2.27 4.14
CA VAL A 381 21.89 -3.61 3.61
C VAL A 381 20.70 -4.29 2.94
N TYR A 382 19.51 -3.70 3.07
CA TYR A 382 18.28 -4.08 2.36
C TYR A 382 17.97 -2.99 1.34
N CYS A 383 18.69 -3.00 0.22
CA CYS A 383 18.71 -1.86 -0.72
C CYS A 383 17.62 -1.89 -1.79
N ASN A 384 17.06 -3.07 -2.07
CA ASN A 384 16.14 -3.31 -3.17
C ASN A 384 14.91 -4.08 -2.64
N ILE A 385 14.34 -3.61 -1.53
CA ILE A 385 13.13 -4.22 -0.98
C ILE A 385 11.93 -3.73 -1.81
N GLU A 386 11.26 -4.69 -2.41
CA GLU A 386 10.08 -4.47 -3.26
C GLU A 386 8.82 -5.01 -2.56
N GLY A 387 8.13 -5.95 -3.22
CA GLY A 387 6.87 -6.55 -2.84
C GLY A 387 6.71 -6.83 -1.36
N VAL A 388 5.60 -6.37 -0.79
CA VAL A 388 5.24 -6.54 0.61
C VAL A 388 3.92 -7.28 0.75
N THR A 389 3.81 -8.17 1.73
CA THR A 389 2.52 -8.76 2.10
C THR A 389 2.41 -9.08 3.59
N TRP A 390 1.20 -9.02 4.14
CA TRP A 390 0.95 -9.32 5.54
C TRP A 390 0.91 -10.83 5.80
N LEU A 391 1.65 -11.31 6.81
CA LEU A 391 1.45 -12.66 7.36
C LEU A 391 0.37 -12.64 8.45
N ASP A 392 0.45 -11.64 9.33
CA ASP A 392 -0.49 -11.42 10.42
C ASP A 392 -0.44 -9.96 10.92
N ASN A 393 -1.03 -9.69 12.08
CA ASN A 393 -1.08 -8.34 12.66
C ASN A 393 0.29 -7.75 13.08
N THR A 394 1.36 -8.51 13.04
CA THR A 394 2.68 -8.11 13.54
C THR A 394 3.81 -8.47 12.60
N ARG A 395 3.56 -9.28 11.58
CA ARG A 395 4.58 -9.78 10.66
C ARG A 395 4.26 -9.47 9.20
N LEU A 396 5.29 -9.08 8.47
CA LEU A 396 5.27 -8.73 7.05
C LEU A 396 6.31 -9.60 6.32
N MET A 397 5.97 -10.02 5.10
CA MET A 397 6.87 -10.68 4.16
C MET A 397 7.28 -9.68 3.10
N PHE A 398 8.54 -9.73 2.69
CA PHE A 398 9.08 -8.89 1.65
C PHE A 398 9.83 -9.73 0.62
N ALA A 399 9.82 -9.29 -0.64
CA ALA A 399 10.72 -9.77 -1.67
C ALA A 399 11.76 -8.68 -1.94
N SER A 400 12.96 -9.10 -2.31
CA SER A 400 14.01 -8.19 -2.75
C SER A 400 14.38 -8.46 -4.20
N ASP A 401 14.52 -7.38 -4.96
CA ASP A 401 15.10 -7.37 -6.29
C ASP A 401 16.63 -7.57 -6.23
N ARG A 402 17.27 -7.75 -7.38
CA ARG A 402 18.72 -7.85 -7.53
C ARG A 402 19.38 -6.50 -7.40
N SER A 403 20.53 -6.50 -6.74
CA SER A 403 21.40 -5.34 -6.70
C SER A 403 21.94 -4.97 -8.10
N LYS A 404 21.86 -3.69 -8.44
CA LYS A 404 22.41 -3.10 -9.66
C LYS A 404 23.93 -3.00 -9.53
N ALA A 405 24.65 -3.15 -10.64
CA ALA A 405 26.12 -3.11 -10.65
C ALA A 405 26.74 -1.79 -10.14
N ILE A 406 25.96 -0.71 -10.12
CA ILE A 406 26.36 0.61 -9.63
C ILE A 406 26.17 0.79 -8.12
N GLN A 407 25.40 -0.09 -7.48
CA GLN A 407 25.17 -0.04 -6.03
C GLN A 407 26.37 -0.61 -5.28
N ASP A 408 26.48 -0.25 -4.01
CA ASP A 408 27.52 -0.79 -3.14
C ASP A 408 27.33 -2.31 -2.95
N HIS A 409 28.45 -3.05 -2.90
CA HIS A 409 28.46 -4.50 -2.74
C HIS A 409 27.68 -5.01 -1.50
N LYS A 410 27.50 -4.19 -0.46
CA LYS A 410 26.66 -4.54 0.70
C LYS A 410 25.20 -4.82 0.32
N CYS A 411 24.72 -4.24 -0.78
CA CYS A 411 23.37 -4.50 -1.29
C CYS A 411 23.19 -5.93 -1.80
N MET A 412 24.27 -6.64 -2.15
CA MET A 412 24.22 -8.04 -2.56
C MET A 412 23.88 -8.99 -1.41
N ALA A 413 23.99 -8.55 -0.15
CA ALA A 413 23.81 -9.43 1.01
C ALA A 413 22.37 -9.97 1.11
N ASN A 414 21.39 -9.16 0.70
CA ASN A 414 19.97 -9.47 0.84
C ASN A 414 19.20 -9.35 -0.48
N ASP A 415 19.90 -9.27 -1.61
CA ASP A 415 19.26 -9.23 -2.93
C ASP A 415 18.63 -10.58 -3.30
N GLN A 416 17.68 -10.58 -4.24
CA GLN A 416 17.07 -11.80 -4.79
C GLN A 416 16.59 -12.79 -3.72
N SER A 417 15.91 -12.26 -2.71
CA SER A 417 15.58 -12.97 -1.48
C SER A 417 14.15 -12.71 -1.05
N VAL A 418 13.66 -13.58 -0.17
CA VAL A 418 12.40 -13.37 0.55
C VAL A 418 12.68 -13.27 2.03
N HIS A 419 11.99 -12.35 2.70
CA HIS A 419 12.24 -11.98 4.09
C HIS A 419 10.93 -11.95 4.86
N ILE A 420 10.97 -12.29 6.15
CA ILE A 420 9.89 -12.09 7.12
C ILE A 420 10.45 -11.20 8.21
N PHE A 421 9.76 -10.09 8.45
CA PHE A 421 10.05 -9.17 9.54
C PHE A 421 8.87 -9.07 10.50
N ALA A 422 9.17 -8.88 11.78
CA ALA A 422 8.20 -8.51 12.79
C ALA A 422 8.31 -7.01 13.10
N LEU A 423 7.16 -6.39 13.32
CA LEU A 423 7.05 -5.07 13.92
C LEU A 423 7.53 -5.13 15.38
N PRO A 424 8.26 -4.10 15.87
CA PRO A 424 8.88 -4.09 17.19
C PRO A 424 7.92 -3.90 18.37
#